data_AF-A0A259CMD5-F1
#
_entry.id   AF-A0A259CMD5-F1
#
_cell.length_a   1.000
_cell.length_b   1.000
_cell.length_c   1.000
_cell.angle_alpha   90.00
_cell.angle_beta   90.00
_cell.angle_gamma   90.00
#
_symmetry.space_group_name_H-M   'P 1'
#
loop_
_entity.id
_entity.type
_entity.pdbx_description
1 polymer ?
#
loop_
_entity_poly.entity_id
_entity_poly.type
_entity_poly.pdbx_seq_one_letter_code
_entity_poly.pdbx_strand_id
1 'polypeptide(L)'
;MFFANRSKMEMVTADKALPGRAEPLPTAETHFLTGIPLKSPVPAGMEEAMFGMGCFWGVERKFWQVPGVWLTMVGYAAGITPNPTYKETCTQLTGHNEVVRVIFDPAVVSYEALLKLFWEGHDPTQGMRQGNDVGSTYRSGIYTYSPKQAEAAKASLSVYQTALNAAGRGLITTEILPAPVFYFAEDYHQQYLAKNPNGYCGIGGTGVTCPIGTGVTA
;
A
#
# COMPACT_ATOMS: atom_id res chain seq x y z
N MET A 1 15.01 14.70 24.91
CA MET A 1 15.68 14.09 23.74
C MET A 1 14.93 12.81 23.38
N PHE A 2 14.03 12.86 22.39
CA PHE A 2 13.38 11.66 21.88
C PHE A 2 14.32 11.00 20.87
N PHE A 3 15.11 10.04 21.33
CA PHE A 3 15.80 9.13 20.42
C PHE A 3 14.73 8.26 19.76
N ALA A 4 14.26 8.65 18.57
CA ALA A 4 13.58 7.73 17.69
C ALA A 4 14.50 6.51 17.53
N ASN A 5 14.00 5.32 17.89
CA ASN A 5 14.78 4.09 17.86
C ASN A 5 15.23 3.84 16.41
N ARG A 6 16.50 4.15 16.09
CA ARG A 6 17.06 4.09 14.72
C ARG A 6 16.78 2.77 14.01
N SER A 7 16.70 1.67 14.77
CA SER A 7 16.37 0.34 14.25
C SER A 7 15.04 0.27 13.48
N LYS A 8 14.06 1.12 13.81
CA LYS A 8 12.77 1.15 13.10
C LYS A 8 12.84 1.83 11.72
N MET A 9 13.89 2.60 11.47
CA MET A 9 14.08 3.37 10.23
C MET A 9 14.97 2.62 9.22
N GLU A 10 15.42 1.42 9.56
CA GLU A 10 16.30 0.59 8.73
C GLU A 10 15.58 -0.70 8.32
N MET A 11 15.90 -1.22 7.14
CA MET A 11 15.41 -2.52 6.71
C MET A 11 16.12 -3.63 7.49
N VAL A 12 15.35 -4.61 7.97
CA VAL A 12 15.91 -5.79 8.63
C VAL A 12 16.69 -6.65 7.63
N THR A 13 17.80 -7.23 8.07
CA THR A 13 18.59 -8.18 7.30
C THR A 13 18.03 -9.59 7.44
N ALA A 14 18.29 -10.47 6.48
CA ALA A 14 17.72 -11.83 6.48
C ALA A 14 18.11 -12.66 7.73
N ASP A 15 19.30 -12.46 8.28
CA ASP A 15 19.78 -13.12 9.51
C ASP A 15 19.08 -12.65 10.78
N LYS A 16 18.46 -11.46 10.75
CA LYS A 16 17.72 -10.86 11.88
C LYS A 16 16.22 -10.89 11.71
N ALA A 17 15.73 -11.31 10.55
CA ALA A 17 14.32 -11.37 10.26
C ALA A 17 13.65 -12.43 11.14
N LEU A 18 12.41 -12.18 11.56
CA LEU A 18 11.64 -13.19 12.28
C LEU A 18 11.43 -14.42 11.38
N PRO A 19 11.47 -15.64 11.92
CA PRO A 19 11.38 -16.86 11.12
C PRO A 19 9.98 -17.07 10.51
N GLY A 20 8.95 -16.45 11.10
CA GLY A 20 7.58 -16.57 10.62
C GLY A 20 7.03 -17.98 10.79
N ARG A 21 6.23 -18.43 9.80
CA ARG A 21 5.56 -19.73 9.83
C ARG A 21 5.30 -20.25 8.41
N ALA A 22 5.21 -21.58 8.27
CA ALA A 22 4.87 -22.21 7.00
C ALA A 22 3.39 -22.02 6.62
N GLU A 23 2.50 -22.09 7.63
CA GLU A 23 1.06 -22.05 7.38
C GLU A 23 0.52 -20.62 7.27
N PRO A 24 -0.32 -20.33 6.26
CA PRO A 24 -1.01 -19.05 6.15
C PRO A 24 -1.88 -18.75 7.36
N LEU A 25 -1.98 -17.46 7.69
CA LEU A 25 -2.88 -17.02 8.75
C LEU A 25 -4.35 -17.19 8.35
N PRO A 26 -5.24 -17.54 9.30
CA PRO A 26 -6.67 -17.39 9.11
C PRO A 26 -7.01 -15.94 8.76
N THR A 27 -7.79 -15.75 7.71
CA THR A 27 -8.25 -14.45 7.22
C THR A 27 -9.76 -14.51 6.95
N ALA A 28 -10.37 -13.39 6.54
CA ALA A 28 -11.79 -13.35 6.23
C ALA A 28 -12.11 -14.26 5.03
N GLU A 29 -13.27 -14.91 5.03
CA GLU A 29 -13.72 -15.69 3.87
C GLU A 29 -14.25 -14.78 2.77
N THR A 30 -15.00 -13.75 3.14
CA THR A 30 -15.66 -12.82 2.22
C THR A 30 -15.34 -11.37 2.56
N HIS A 31 -15.29 -10.53 1.53
CA HIS A 31 -15.17 -9.09 1.66
C HIS A 31 -16.40 -8.51 2.36
N PHE A 32 -16.20 -7.79 3.46
CA PHE A 32 -17.28 -7.38 4.35
C PHE A 32 -18.38 -6.53 3.67
N LEU A 33 -18.00 -5.70 2.69
CA LEU A 33 -18.92 -4.79 2.03
C LEU A 33 -19.65 -5.41 0.82
N THR A 34 -19.01 -6.34 0.12
CA THR A 34 -19.50 -6.84 -1.18
C THR A 34 -19.95 -8.30 -1.12
N GLY A 35 -19.59 -9.04 -0.06
CA GLY A 35 -19.86 -10.47 0.07
C GLY A 35 -19.03 -11.36 -0.87
N ILE A 36 -18.18 -10.78 -1.70
CA ILE A 36 -17.32 -11.52 -2.64
C ILE A 36 -16.27 -12.32 -1.83
N PRO A 37 -16.02 -13.61 -2.14
CA PRO A 37 -14.95 -14.35 -1.46
C PRO A 37 -13.58 -13.66 -1.64
N LEU A 38 -12.82 -13.45 -0.56
CA LEU A 38 -11.55 -12.70 -0.61
C LEU A 38 -10.48 -13.37 -1.49
N LYS A 39 -10.57 -14.69 -1.64
CA LYS A 39 -9.66 -15.51 -2.45
C LYS A 39 -10.24 -15.82 -3.84
N SER A 40 -11.23 -15.06 -4.28
CA SER A 40 -11.77 -15.22 -5.63
C SER A 40 -10.66 -15.00 -6.68
N PRO A 41 -10.62 -15.80 -7.75
CA PRO A 41 -9.69 -15.54 -8.84
C PRO A 41 -10.01 -14.20 -9.48
N VAL A 42 -8.98 -13.54 -10.03
CA VAL A 42 -9.16 -12.29 -10.78
C VAL A 42 -10.06 -12.57 -11.99
N PRO A 43 -11.21 -11.86 -12.12
CA PRO A 43 -12.10 -12.05 -13.27
C PRO A 43 -11.39 -11.72 -14.58
N ALA A 44 -11.80 -12.41 -15.66
CA ALA A 44 -11.26 -12.14 -16.99
C ALA A 44 -11.47 -10.67 -17.38
N GLY A 45 -10.40 -10.02 -17.87
CA GLY A 45 -10.40 -8.61 -18.25
C GLY A 45 -10.13 -7.63 -17.12
N MET A 46 -10.09 -8.08 -15.86
CA MET A 46 -9.67 -7.25 -14.72
C MET A 46 -8.16 -7.32 -14.50
N GLU A 47 -7.64 -6.29 -13.84
CA GLU A 47 -6.22 -6.15 -13.48
C GLU A 47 -6.03 -6.06 -11.98
N GLU A 48 -4.78 -6.26 -11.55
CA GLU A 48 -4.37 -6.17 -10.14
C GLU A 48 -3.39 -5.02 -9.93
N ALA A 49 -3.46 -4.38 -8.76
CA ALA A 49 -2.49 -3.40 -8.31
C ALA A 49 -2.24 -3.58 -6.81
N MET A 50 -1.04 -3.25 -6.33
CA MET A 50 -0.73 -3.34 -4.90
C MET A 50 0.08 -2.13 -4.43
N PHE A 51 -0.39 -1.51 -3.35
CA PHE A 51 0.10 -0.21 -2.86
C PHE A 51 0.37 -0.24 -1.36
N GLY A 52 1.52 0.30 -0.94
CA GLY A 52 1.85 0.61 0.45
C GLY A 52 1.85 2.11 0.67
N MET A 53 1.03 2.60 1.60
CA MET A 53 0.75 4.02 1.80
C MET A 53 0.67 4.41 3.28
N GLY A 54 1.33 3.65 4.16
CA GLY A 54 1.16 3.73 5.61
C GLY A 54 0.08 2.76 6.12
N CYS A 55 -0.61 3.10 7.21
CA CYS A 55 -1.63 2.25 7.82
C CYS A 55 -2.68 1.80 6.81
N PHE A 56 -2.69 0.51 6.47
CA PHE A 56 -3.51 -0.03 5.38
C PHE A 56 -5.04 0.12 5.55
N TRP A 57 -5.54 0.41 6.76
CA TRP A 57 -6.98 0.53 7.03
C TRP A 57 -7.61 1.72 6.32
N GLY A 58 -6.95 2.88 6.40
CA GLY A 58 -7.40 4.06 5.69
C GLY A 58 -7.17 3.95 4.18
N VAL A 59 -6.13 3.20 3.77
CA VAL A 59 -5.74 3.01 2.37
C VAL A 59 -6.79 2.16 1.68
N GLU A 60 -7.15 1.03 2.29
CA GLU A 60 -8.16 0.12 1.77
C GLU A 60 -9.48 0.84 1.56
N ARG A 61 -9.86 1.69 2.52
CA ARG A 61 -11.05 2.54 2.43
C ARG A 61 -11.05 3.45 1.22
N LYS A 62 -9.92 4.09 0.91
CA LYS A 62 -9.80 4.94 -0.27
C LYS A 62 -10.03 4.15 -1.55
N PHE A 63 -9.49 2.93 -1.63
CA PHE A 63 -9.60 2.11 -2.84
C PHE A 63 -10.96 1.46 -3.03
N TRP A 64 -11.61 0.91 -2.00
CA TRP A 64 -12.93 0.28 -2.19
C TRP A 64 -14.03 1.27 -2.57
N GLN A 65 -13.80 2.57 -2.35
CA GLN A 65 -14.73 3.65 -2.74
C GLN A 65 -14.60 4.06 -4.21
N VAL A 66 -13.58 3.58 -4.92
CA VAL A 66 -13.33 3.94 -6.32
C VAL A 66 -14.25 3.13 -7.24
N PRO A 67 -15.10 3.77 -8.06
CA PRO A 67 -15.86 3.06 -9.07
C PRO A 67 -14.93 2.28 -10.01
N GLY A 68 -15.24 1.02 -10.27
CA GLY A 68 -14.40 0.12 -11.05
C GLY A 68 -13.44 -0.74 -10.22
N VAL A 69 -13.25 -0.45 -8.93
CA VAL A 69 -12.59 -1.40 -8.01
C VAL A 69 -13.58 -2.51 -7.64
N TRP A 70 -13.16 -3.74 -7.88
CA TRP A 70 -13.98 -4.94 -7.68
C TRP A 70 -13.75 -5.58 -6.31
N LEU A 71 -12.49 -5.68 -5.89
CA LEU A 71 -12.11 -6.32 -4.63
C LEU A 71 -10.86 -5.66 -4.04
N THR A 72 -10.85 -5.43 -2.73
CA THR A 72 -9.68 -4.97 -1.99
C THR A 72 -9.34 -5.93 -0.86
N MET A 73 -8.04 -6.11 -0.61
CA MET A 73 -7.55 -6.95 0.47
C MET A 73 -6.33 -6.29 1.12
N VAL A 74 -6.25 -6.35 2.45
CA VAL A 74 -5.09 -5.87 3.21
C VAL A 74 -4.14 -6.99 3.59
N GLY A 75 -2.86 -6.69 3.63
CA GLY A 75 -1.84 -7.69 3.92
C GLY A 75 -0.44 -7.13 4.08
N TYR A 76 0.51 -8.07 4.08
CA TYR A 76 1.93 -7.84 4.26
C TYR A 76 2.69 -8.29 3.01
N ALA A 77 3.54 -7.43 2.48
CA ALA A 77 4.32 -7.72 1.27
C ALA A 77 5.70 -7.05 1.33
N ALA A 78 6.58 -7.38 0.38
CA ALA A 78 7.91 -6.79 0.26
C ALA A 78 8.80 -6.91 1.50
N GLY A 79 8.64 -8.00 2.25
CA GLY A 79 9.48 -8.36 3.41
C GLY A 79 10.08 -9.76 3.25
N ILE A 80 10.64 -10.26 4.33
CA ILE A 80 11.41 -11.53 4.35
C ILE A 80 10.59 -12.64 5.02
N THR A 81 9.96 -12.33 6.16
CA THR A 81 9.32 -13.33 7.02
C THR A 81 8.08 -13.95 6.36
N PRO A 82 8.02 -15.27 6.16
CA PRO A 82 6.83 -15.91 5.58
C PRO A 82 5.64 -15.87 6.55
N ASN A 83 4.46 -15.61 6.00
CA ASN A 83 3.16 -15.57 6.70
C ASN A 83 3.19 -14.78 8.02
N PRO A 84 3.67 -13.52 8.05
CA PRO A 84 3.85 -12.77 9.28
C PRO A 84 2.49 -12.34 9.87
N THR A 85 2.38 -12.29 11.19
CA THR A 85 1.24 -11.66 11.90
C THR A 85 1.39 -10.15 11.94
N TYR A 86 0.29 -9.45 12.22
CA TYR A 86 0.33 -8.03 12.51
C TYR A 86 1.35 -7.68 13.60
N LYS A 87 1.30 -8.41 14.72
CA LYS A 87 2.18 -8.18 15.86
C LYS A 87 3.66 -8.32 15.52
N GLU A 88 4.01 -9.34 14.74
CA GLU A 88 5.38 -9.54 14.25
C GLU A 88 5.78 -8.40 13.32
N THR A 89 4.92 -8.01 12.39
CA THR A 89 5.19 -6.92 11.46
C THR A 89 5.40 -5.59 12.19
N CYS A 90 4.61 -5.28 13.23
CA CYS A 90 4.81 -4.08 14.05
C CYS A 90 6.19 -3.99 14.72
N THR A 91 6.89 -5.11 14.92
CA THR A 91 8.27 -5.12 15.45
C THR A 91 9.31 -4.55 14.48
N GLN A 92 8.95 -4.41 13.20
CA GLN A 92 9.84 -4.05 12.08
C GLN A 92 10.84 -5.15 11.70
N LEU A 93 10.84 -6.29 12.39
CA LEU A 93 11.75 -7.42 12.15
C LEU A 93 11.26 -8.37 11.06
N THR A 94 10.11 -8.11 10.43
CA THR A 94 9.66 -8.92 9.27
C THR A 94 10.11 -8.33 7.94
N GLY A 95 10.46 -7.04 7.92
CA GLY A 95 10.74 -6.27 6.72
C GLY A 95 9.51 -5.95 5.86
N HIS A 96 8.34 -6.48 6.22
CA HIS A 96 7.14 -6.29 5.43
C HIS A 96 6.61 -4.86 5.49
N ASN A 97 6.06 -4.41 4.36
CA ASN A 97 5.20 -3.24 4.26
C ASN A 97 3.74 -3.64 4.49
N GLU A 98 2.96 -2.75 5.09
CA GLU A 98 1.49 -2.81 5.05
C GLU A 98 1.01 -2.38 3.67
N VAL A 99 0.25 -3.27 3.02
CA VAL A 99 -0.18 -3.06 1.64
C VAL A 99 -1.65 -3.36 1.45
N VAL A 100 -2.23 -2.69 0.46
CA VAL A 100 -3.54 -3.00 -0.10
C VAL A 100 -3.34 -3.59 -1.48
N ARG A 101 -3.87 -4.79 -1.70
CA ARG A 101 -4.04 -5.40 -3.01
C ARG A 101 -5.43 -5.04 -3.53
N VAL A 102 -5.50 -4.59 -4.77
CA VAL A 102 -6.70 -4.06 -5.42
C VAL A 102 -6.89 -4.82 -6.72
N ILE A 103 -8.09 -5.35 -6.94
CA ILE A 103 -8.53 -5.87 -8.22
C ILE A 103 -9.50 -4.86 -8.82
N PHE A 104 -9.27 -4.44 -10.05
CA PHE A 104 -10.03 -3.37 -10.70
C PHE A 104 -10.32 -3.68 -12.16
N ASP A 105 -11.39 -3.07 -12.68
CA ASP A 105 -11.76 -3.11 -14.08
C ASP A 105 -11.07 -1.96 -14.84
N PRO A 106 -10.08 -2.24 -15.71
CA PRO A 106 -9.39 -1.22 -16.48
C PRO A 106 -10.29 -0.51 -17.49
N ALA A 107 -11.47 -1.04 -17.81
CA ALA A 107 -12.46 -0.36 -18.64
C ALA A 107 -13.25 0.73 -17.88
N VAL A 108 -13.24 0.68 -16.54
CA VAL A 108 -13.95 1.66 -15.68
C VAL A 108 -12.97 2.61 -15.00
N VAL A 109 -11.83 2.11 -14.50
CA VAL A 109 -10.79 2.91 -13.84
C VAL A 109 -9.41 2.52 -14.35
N SER A 110 -8.62 3.51 -14.80
CA SER A 110 -7.28 3.24 -15.28
C SER A 110 -6.26 3.05 -14.14
N TYR A 111 -5.17 2.35 -14.42
CA TYR A 111 -4.07 2.23 -13.46
C TYR A 111 -3.45 3.60 -13.10
N GLU A 112 -3.41 4.54 -14.05
CA GLU A 112 -2.97 5.92 -13.82
C GLU A 112 -3.88 6.67 -12.83
N ALA A 113 -5.20 6.40 -12.86
CA ALA A 113 -6.13 6.97 -11.88
C ALA A 113 -5.88 6.40 -10.47
N LEU A 114 -5.56 5.10 -10.37
CA LEU A 114 -5.13 4.50 -9.10
C LEU A 114 -3.79 5.06 -8.61
N LEU A 115 -2.83 5.29 -9.52
CA LEU A 115 -1.56 5.95 -9.20
C LEU A 115 -1.78 7.39 -8.71
N LYS A 116 -2.69 8.14 -9.33
CA LYS A 116 -3.07 9.48 -8.87
C LYS A 116 -3.61 9.44 -7.44
N LEU A 117 -4.54 8.51 -7.16
CA LEU A 117 -5.07 8.30 -5.81
C LEU A 117 -3.97 7.92 -4.82
N PHE A 118 -3.02 7.08 -5.24
CA PHE A 118 -1.84 6.72 -4.45
C PHE A 118 -1.01 7.96 -4.09
N TRP A 119 -0.60 8.76 -5.08
CA TRP A 119 0.28 9.91 -4.87
C TRP A 119 -0.35 11.00 -4.00
N GLU A 120 -1.64 11.28 -4.20
CA GLU A 120 -2.39 12.27 -3.41
C GLU A 120 -2.84 11.72 -2.04
N GLY A 121 -2.88 10.40 -1.92
CA GLY A 121 -3.45 9.71 -0.76
C GLY A 121 -2.52 9.58 0.43
N HIS A 122 -1.22 9.91 0.32
CA HIS A 122 -0.25 9.83 1.42
C HIS A 122 0.92 10.80 1.19
N ASP A 123 1.86 10.90 2.15
CA ASP A 123 3.13 11.60 1.93
C ASP A 123 4.24 10.61 1.51
N PRO A 124 4.67 10.61 0.24
CA PRO A 124 5.69 9.68 -0.26
C PRO A 124 7.13 10.09 0.08
N THR A 125 7.34 11.18 0.83
CA THR A 125 8.68 11.74 1.09
C THR A 125 9.23 11.38 2.48
N GLN A 126 8.50 10.57 3.24
CA GLN A 126 8.77 10.32 4.66
C GLN A 126 9.65 9.10 4.96
N GLY A 127 10.00 8.30 3.95
CA GLY A 127 10.83 7.10 4.11
C GLY A 127 10.12 6.01 4.91
N MET A 128 10.75 5.57 6.00
CA MET A 128 10.23 4.52 6.89
C MET A 128 9.23 5.07 7.92
N ARG A 129 8.29 5.88 7.43
CA ARG A 129 7.26 6.55 8.21
C ARG A 129 6.09 6.97 7.32
N GLN A 130 4.88 6.99 7.89
CA GLN A 130 3.75 7.74 7.37
C GLN A 130 3.02 8.48 8.48
N GLY A 131 3.06 9.81 8.48
CA GLY A 131 2.45 10.64 9.51
C GLY A 131 3.00 10.29 10.89
N ASN A 132 2.13 9.79 11.78
CA ASN A 132 2.50 9.36 13.14
C ASN A 132 2.96 7.89 13.20
N ASP A 133 2.76 7.12 12.12
CA ASP A 133 3.12 5.71 12.05
C ASP A 133 4.58 5.57 11.64
N VAL A 134 5.44 5.16 12.58
CA VAL A 134 6.91 5.08 12.40
C VAL A 134 7.35 3.62 12.29
N GLY A 135 8.02 3.28 11.19
CA GLY A 135 8.51 1.93 10.91
C GLY A 135 8.61 1.66 9.41
N SER A 136 9.50 0.73 9.02
CA SER A 136 9.60 0.21 7.65
C SER A 136 8.30 -0.41 7.16
N THR A 137 7.42 -0.85 8.07
CA THR A 137 6.05 -1.31 7.78
C THR A 137 5.15 -0.25 7.15
N TYR A 138 5.43 1.03 7.33
CA TYR A 138 4.54 2.11 6.89
C TYR A 138 5.10 2.89 5.70
N ARG A 139 6.14 2.36 5.05
CA ARG A 139 6.83 3.02 3.95
C ARG A 139 5.95 3.09 2.71
N SER A 140 6.25 4.07 1.85
CA SER A 140 5.61 4.21 0.55
C SER A 140 6.09 3.11 -0.42
N GLY A 141 5.18 2.43 -1.11
CA GLY A 141 5.53 1.37 -2.06
C GLY A 141 4.48 1.16 -3.16
N ILE A 142 4.95 0.88 -4.38
CA ILE A 142 4.13 0.46 -5.52
C ILE A 142 4.65 -0.90 -5.99
N TYR A 143 3.76 -1.88 -6.06
CA TYR A 143 4.10 -3.26 -6.40
C TYR A 143 3.33 -3.69 -7.64
N THR A 144 4.04 -3.86 -8.75
CA THR A 144 3.43 -3.91 -10.10
C THR A 144 3.28 -5.33 -10.63
N TYR A 145 2.15 -5.63 -11.25
CA TYR A 145 1.83 -6.95 -11.81
C TYR A 145 2.20 -7.09 -13.29
N SER A 146 2.62 -6.01 -13.96
CA SER A 146 3.05 -6.04 -15.36
C SER A 146 4.17 -5.03 -15.66
N PRO A 147 4.93 -5.22 -16.74
CA PRO A 147 5.90 -4.22 -17.22
C PRO A 147 5.25 -2.87 -17.51
N LYS A 148 4.03 -2.86 -18.09
CA LYS A 148 3.27 -1.64 -18.36
C LYS A 148 2.97 -0.86 -17.07
N GLN A 149 2.57 -1.55 -16.00
CA GLN A 149 2.39 -0.93 -14.70
C GLN A 149 3.70 -0.39 -14.12
N ALA A 150 4.83 -1.09 -14.30
CA ALA A 150 6.14 -0.62 -13.86
C ALA A 150 6.58 0.66 -14.58
N GLU A 151 6.35 0.75 -15.89
CA GLU A 151 6.61 1.95 -16.68
C GLU A 151 5.71 3.12 -16.25
N ALA A 152 4.40 2.88 -16.12
CA ALA A 152 3.44 3.89 -15.66
C ALA A 152 3.78 4.38 -14.25
N ALA A 153 4.16 3.48 -13.33
CA ALA A 153 4.57 3.85 -11.97
C ALA A 153 5.82 4.73 -11.97
N LYS A 154 6.86 4.39 -12.75
CA LYS A 154 8.09 5.20 -12.87
C LYS A 154 7.83 6.57 -13.50
N ALA A 155 7.02 6.62 -14.56
CA ALA A 155 6.62 7.88 -15.19
C ALA A 155 5.83 8.76 -14.20
N SER A 156 4.89 8.17 -13.48
CA SER A 156 4.09 8.86 -12.45
C SER A 156 4.93 9.43 -11.31
N LEU A 157 5.97 8.71 -10.88
CA LEU A 157 6.92 9.16 -9.87
C LEU A 157 7.65 10.41 -10.35
N SER A 158 8.18 10.41 -11.57
CA SER A 158 8.90 11.56 -12.13
C SER A 158 7.98 12.79 -12.20
N VAL A 159 6.74 12.61 -12.65
CA VAL A 159 5.75 13.68 -12.75
C VAL A 159 5.41 14.24 -11.36
N TYR A 160 5.18 13.37 -10.38
CA TYR A 160 4.82 13.81 -9.03
C TYR A 160 6.01 14.41 -8.28
N GLN A 161 7.24 13.95 -8.51
CA GLN A 161 8.45 14.55 -7.94
C GLN A 161 8.60 16.01 -8.36
N THR A 162 8.32 16.34 -9.63
CA THR A 162 8.34 17.73 -10.10
C THR A 162 7.31 18.59 -9.35
N ALA A 163 6.10 18.08 -9.17
CA ALA A 163 5.05 18.78 -8.42
C ALA A 163 5.44 18.97 -6.94
N LEU A 164 6.04 17.96 -6.31
CA LEU A 164 6.55 18.04 -4.94
C LEU A 164 7.70 19.04 -4.80
N ASN A 165 8.62 19.08 -5.76
CA ASN A 165 9.72 20.06 -5.79
C ASN A 165 9.17 21.49 -5.88
N ALA A 166 8.20 21.74 -6.76
CA ALA A 166 7.54 23.03 -6.89
C ALA A 166 6.81 23.46 -5.59
N ALA A 167 6.32 22.49 -4.82
CA ALA A 167 5.70 22.70 -3.51
C ALA A 167 6.70 22.74 -2.34
N GLY A 168 8.02 22.70 -2.59
CA GLY A 168 9.06 22.72 -1.55
C GLY A 168 9.10 21.47 -0.67
N ARG A 169 8.64 20.33 -1.19
CA ARG A 169 8.65 19.03 -0.49
C ARG A 169 9.95 18.25 -0.78
N GLY A 170 10.19 17.21 0.02
CA GLY A 170 11.37 16.36 -0.09
C GLY A 170 11.36 15.43 -1.32
N LEU A 171 12.42 14.63 -1.44
CA LEU A 171 12.50 13.58 -2.45
C LEU A 171 11.54 12.44 -2.11
N ILE A 172 10.93 11.86 -3.14
CA ILE A 172 10.11 10.67 -3.05
C ILE A 172 10.98 9.49 -2.59
N THR A 173 10.44 8.74 -1.64
CA THR A 173 11.05 7.55 -1.03
C THR A 173 10.31 6.27 -1.41
N THR A 174 9.30 6.37 -2.28
CA THR A 174 8.49 5.24 -2.76
C THR A 174 9.35 4.19 -3.43
N GLU A 175 9.28 2.95 -2.94
CA GLU A 175 9.85 1.81 -3.65
C GLU A 175 8.93 1.37 -4.79
N ILE A 176 9.49 0.98 -5.93
CA ILE A 176 8.73 0.44 -7.06
C ILE A 176 9.35 -0.89 -7.46
N LEU A 177 8.63 -1.99 -7.21
CA LEU A 177 9.10 -3.36 -7.43
C LEU A 177 8.05 -4.19 -8.18
N PRO A 178 8.43 -5.27 -8.88
CA PRO A 178 7.48 -6.31 -9.27
C PRO A 178 6.73 -6.83 -8.05
N ALA A 179 5.45 -7.17 -8.20
CA ALA A 179 4.61 -7.63 -7.10
C ALA A 179 5.24 -8.85 -6.40
N PRO A 180 5.67 -8.73 -5.13
CA PRO A 180 6.18 -9.86 -4.37
C PRO A 180 5.02 -10.73 -3.87
N VAL A 181 5.36 -11.79 -3.13
CA VAL A 181 4.37 -12.60 -2.41
C VAL A 181 3.55 -11.70 -1.47
N PHE A 182 2.23 -11.82 -1.56
CA PHE A 182 1.27 -11.15 -0.70
C PHE A 182 0.78 -12.12 0.38
N TYR A 183 0.94 -11.75 1.64
CA TYR A 183 0.38 -12.47 2.78
C TYR A 183 -0.85 -11.73 3.29
N PHE A 184 -2.00 -12.40 3.31
CA PHE A 184 -3.23 -11.82 3.86
C PHE A 184 -3.04 -11.47 5.34
N ALA A 185 -3.48 -10.28 5.74
CA ALA A 185 -3.63 -9.95 7.15
C ALA A 185 -4.84 -10.70 7.75
N GLU A 186 -4.87 -10.76 9.08
CA GLU A 186 -5.92 -11.39 9.87
C GLU A 186 -7.33 -10.83 9.51
N ASP A 187 -8.39 -11.61 9.73
CA ASP A 187 -9.78 -11.23 9.38
C ASP A 187 -10.18 -9.85 9.92
N TYR A 188 -9.78 -9.53 11.15
CA TYR A 188 -10.16 -8.28 11.78
C TYR A 188 -9.55 -7.06 11.07
N HIS A 189 -8.46 -7.21 10.31
CA HIS A 189 -7.90 -6.13 9.50
C HIS A 189 -8.68 -5.90 8.19
N GLN A 190 -9.26 -6.95 7.62
CA GLN A 190 -10.00 -6.87 6.35
C GLN A 190 -11.23 -5.97 6.50
N GLN A 191 -11.27 -4.88 5.72
CA GLN A 191 -12.31 -3.86 5.74
C GLN A 191 -12.57 -3.30 7.16
N TYR A 192 -11.51 -3.15 7.96
CA TYR A 192 -11.60 -2.75 9.37
C TYR A 192 -12.43 -1.48 9.58
N LEU A 193 -12.27 -0.45 8.73
CA LEU A 193 -13.04 0.82 8.86
C LEU A 193 -14.49 0.71 8.40
N ALA A 194 -14.86 -0.31 7.64
CA ALA A 194 -16.27 -0.62 7.39
C ALA A 194 -16.90 -1.29 8.61
N LYS A 195 -16.16 -2.17 9.29
CA LYS A 195 -16.56 -2.83 10.55
C LYS A 195 -16.57 -1.83 11.73
N ASN A 196 -15.67 -0.84 11.70
CA ASN A 196 -15.46 0.16 12.76
C ASN A 196 -15.44 1.58 12.18
N PRO A 197 -16.61 2.21 11.94
CA PRO A 197 -16.69 3.52 11.27
C PRO A 197 -15.95 4.65 11.97
N ASN A 198 -15.83 4.57 13.30
CA ASN A 198 -15.11 5.53 14.15
C ASN A 198 -13.64 5.15 14.38
N GLY A 199 -13.13 4.14 13.67
CA GLY A 199 -11.76 3.69 13.78
C GLY A 199 -10.75 4.77 13.34
N TYR A 200 -9.56 4.73 13.93
CA TYR A 200 -8.49 5.65 13.59
C TYR A 200 -8.11 5.54 12.11
N CYS A 201 -8.05 6.70 11.43
CA CYS A 201 -7.51 6.82 10.08
C CYS A 201 -6.52 7.98 10.06
N GLY A 202 -5.24 7.67 10.24
CA GLY A 202 -4.14 8.65 10.26
C GLY A 202 -3.64 9.10 8.89
N ILE A 203 -4.30 8.71 7.80
CA ILE A 203 -3.83 8.96 6.44
C ILE A 203 -4.15 10.39 6.02
N GLY A 204 -3.11 11.22 5.99
CA GLY A 204 -3.11 12.53 5.34
C GLY A 204 -2.16 12.52 4.14
N GLY A 205 -2.62 13.06 3.01
CA GLY A 205 -1.76 13.33 1.87
C GLY A 205 -0.87 14.55 2.08
N THR A 206 0.00 14.85 1.13
CA THR A 206 0.83 16.07 1.12
C THR A 206 0.02 17.36 0.93
N GLY A 207 -1.22 17.25 0.45
CA GLY A 207 -2.02 18.38 -0.04
C GLY A 207 -1.60 18.87 -1.44
N VAL A 208 -0.67 18.18 -2.11
CA VAL A 208 -0.22 18.48 -3.47
C VAL A 208 -1.02 17.66 -4.48
N THR A 209 -1.57 18.33 -5.51
CA THR A 209 -2.31 17.66 -6.58
C THR A 209 -1.35 16.95 -7.52
N CYS A 210 -1.63 15.69 -7.84
CA CYS A 210 -0.88 14.90 -8.79
C CYS A 210 -1.38 15.17 -10.23
N PRO A 211 -0.55 15.69 -11.15
CA PRO A 211 -1.00 16.11 -12.47
C PRO A 211 -1.16 14.97 -13.50
N ILE A 212 -1.13 13.70 -13.06
CA ILE A 212 -1.36 12.55 -13.95
C ILE A 212 -2.77 12.61 -14.53
N GLY A 213 -2.89 12.30 -15.83
CA GLY A 213 -4.18 12.17 -16.52
C GLY A 213 -4.87 13.49 -16.89
N THR A 214 -4.27 14.65 -16.59
CA THR A 214 -4.85 15.96 -16.92
C THR A 214 -4.44 16.49 -18.29
N GLY A 215 -3.50 15.82 -18.97
CA GLY A 215 -2.91 16.31 -20.23
C GLY A 215 -2.08 17.59 -20.08
N VAL A 216 -1.94 18.11 -18.86
CA VAL A 216 -1.08 19.25 -18.55
C VAL A 216 0.35 18.71 -18.42
N THR A 217 1.14 18.90 -19.47
CA THR A 217 2.59 18.81 -19.35
C THR A 217 3.07 19.89 -18.39
N ALA A 218 3.97 19.50 -17.49
CA ALA A 218 4.74 20.44 -16.68
C ALA A 218 5.51 21.44 -17.56
#